data_AF-B0C0H8-F1
#
_entry.id   AF-B0C0H8-F1
#
_cell.length_a   1.000
_cell.length_b   1.000
_cell.length_c   1.000
_cell.angle_alpha   90.00
_cell.angle_beta   90.00
_cell.angle_gamma   90.00
#
_symmetry.space_group_name_H-M   'P 1'
#
loop_
_entity.id
_entity.type
_entity.pdbx_description
1 polymer ?
#
loop_
_entity_poly.entity_id
_entity_poly.type
_entity_poly.pdbx_seq_one_letter_code
_entity_poly.pdbx_strand_id
1 'polypeptide(L)'
;MSSSSLLLSRKDALHILSEERGRSPAHPLDPSLISKWCADLGFASGLQEFDEAQMAQLRAMNQHYFQGGSRIELLEKMRNPKWYQSPN
;
A
#
# COMPACT_ATOMS: atom_id res chain seq x y z
N MET A 1 1.43 25.14 11.77
CA MET A 1 0.27 24.30 11.40
C MET A 1 0.65 22.88 11.78
N SER A 2 0.11 22.36 12.88
CA SER A 2 0.35 20.98 13.27
C SER A 2 -0.50 20.10 12.36
N SER A 3 0.07 19.65 11.25
CA SER A 3 -0.51 18.55 10.49
C SER A 3 -0.39 17.32 11.38
N SER A 4 -1.45 17.00 12.11
CA SER A 4 -1.59 15.67 12.69
C SER A 4 -1.65 14.70 11.52
N SER A 5 -0.49 14.20 11.09
CA SER A 5 -0.41 13.08 10.16
C SER A 5 -1.15 11.93 10.83
N LEU A 6 -2.37 11.65 10.40
CA LEU A 6 -3.14 10.52 10.88
C LEU A 6 -2.36 9.26 10.50
N LEU A 7 -1.67 8.69 11.48
CA LEU A 7 -0.98 7.42 11.33
C LEU A 7 -2.04 6.32 11.30
N LEU A 8 -2.01 5.52 10.24
CA LEU A 8 -2.91 4.40 10.05
C LEU A 8 -2.24 3.14 10.56
N SER A 9 -2.91 2.43 11.48
CA SER A 9 -2.38 1.17 11.97
C SER A 9 -2.29 0.14 10.84
N ARG A 10 -1.40 -0.84 10.97
CA ARG A 10 -1.28 -1.95 10.02
C ARG A 10 -2.59 -2.71 9.82
N LYS A 11 -3.40 -2.82 10.86
CA LYS A 11 -4.72 -3.44 10.81
C LYS A 11 -5.67 -2.62 9.94
N ASP A 12 -5.66 -1.30 10.10
CA ASP A 12 -6.52 -0.39 9.33
C ASP A 12 -6.06 -0.32 7.87
N ALA A 13 -4.75 -0.26 7.64
CA ALA A 13 -4.16 -0.34 6.30
C ALA A 13 -4.63 -1.61 5.58
N LEU A 14 -4.56 -2.77 6.24
CA LEU A 14 -5.03 -4.03 5.65
C LEU A 14 -6.54 -4.00 5.34
N HIS A 15 -7.35 -3.43 6.24
CA HIS A 15 -8.80 -3.27 6.01
C HIS A 15 -9.08 -2.41 4.78
N ILE A 16 -8.51 -1.21 4.74
CA ILE A 16 -8.68 -0.25 3.64
C ILE A 16 -8.29 -0.89 2.30
N LEU A 17 -7.12 -1.52 2.23
CA LEU A 17 -6.63 -2.15 1.00
C LEU A 17 -7.49 -3.35 0.57
N SER A 18 -8.12 -4.04 1.53
CA SER A 18 -9.04 -5.14 1.24
C SER A 18 -10.37 -4.65 0.70
N GLU A 19 -10.93 -3.60 1.31
CA GLU A 19 -12.17 -2.95 0.88
C GLU A 19 -12.03 -2.36 -0.53
N GLU A 20 -10.90 -1.73 -0.83
CA GLU A 20 -10.58 -1.21 -2.18
C GLU A 20 -10.59 -2.29 -3.27
N ARG A 21 -10.37 -3.56 -2.90
CA ARG A 21 -10.46 -4.72 -3.82
C ARG A 21 -11.86 -5.37 -3.84
N GLY A 22 -12.83 -4.79 -3.14
CA GLY A 22 -14.15 -5.38 -2.96
C GLY A 22 -14.15 -6.65 -2.10
N ARG A 23 -13.13 -6.85 -1.25
CA ARG A 23 -13.11 -7.98 -0.30
C ARG A 23 -13.96 -7.68 0.93
N SER A 24 -14.61 -8.72 1.44
CA SER A 24 -15.35 -8.64 2.71
C SER A 24 -14.39 -8.43 3.90
N PRO A 25 -14.78 -7.66 4.92
CA PRO A 25 -14.08 -7.55 6.21
C PRO A 25 -13.79 -8.89 6.88
N ALA A 26 -14.63 -9.91 6.62
CA ALA A 26 -14.43 -11.27 7.13
C ALA A 26 -13.29 -12.03 6.42
N HIS A 27 -12.89 -11.58 5.23
CA HIS A 27 -11.87 -12.20 4.39
C HIS A 27 -10.92 -11.14 3.83
N PRO A 28 -10.14 -10.45 4.69
CA PRO A 28 -9.22 -9.42 4.25
C PRO A 28 -8.09 -10.01 3.39
N LEU A 29 -7.25 -9.13 2.86
CA LEU A 29 -5.97 -9.50 2.27
C LEU A 29 -5.10 -10.23 3.30
N ASP A 30 -4.24 -11.11 2.80
CA ASP A 30 -3.32 -11.85 3.64
C ASP A 30 -2.34 -10.86 4.33
N PRO A 31 -2.18 -10.91 5.67
CA PRO A 31 -1.25 -10.03 6.38
C PRO A 31 0.22 -10.18 5.95
N SER A 32 0.61 -11.30 5.34
CA SER A 32 1.95 -11.47 4.76
C SER A 32 2.15 -10.63 3.49
N LEU A 33 1.07 -10.26 2.80
CA LEU A 33 1.09 -9.47 1.58
C LEU A 33 1.61 -8.06 1.87
N ILE A 34 1.08 -7.42 2.92
CA ILE A 34 1.52 -6.08 3.32
C ILE A 34 2.99 -6.10 3.81
N SER A 35 3.49 -7.20 4.40
CA SER A 35 4.92 -7.36 4.70
C SER A 35 5.79 -7.37 3.44
N LYS A 36 5.40 -8.14 2.42
CA LYS A 36 6.13 -8.19 1.14
C LYS A 36 6.13 -6.81 0.47
N TRP A 37 4.99 -6.13 0.51
CA TRP A 37 4.84 -4.80 -0.06
C TRP A 37 5.69 -3.75 0.64
N CYS A 38 5.71 -3.75 1.97
CA CYS A 38 6.61 -2.89 2.74
C CYS A 38 8.07 -3.11 2.35
N ALA A 39 8.49 -4.36 2.17
CA ALA A 39 9.86 -4.69 1.78
C ALA A 39 10.20 -4.21 0.36
N ASP A 40 9.30 -4.41 -0.61
CA ASP A 40 9.48 -3.93 -1.99
C ASP A 40 9.51 -2.39 -2.07
N LEU A 41 8.74 -1.69 -1.22
CA LEU A 41 8.71 -0.23 -1.10
C LEU A 41 9.90 0.35 -0.30
N GLY A 42 10.73 -0.49 0.31
CA GLY A 42 11.86 -0.06 1.13
C GLY A 42 11.47 0.49 2.50
N PHE A 43 10.28 0.16 3.02
CA PHE A 43 9.86 0.55 4.36
C PHE A 43 10.61 -0.25 5.43
N ALA A 44 10.64 0.30 6.65
CA ALA A 44 11.21 -0.40 7.78
C ALA A 44 10.47 -1.73 8.03
N SER A 45 11.25 -2.77 8.34
CA SER A 45 10.69 -4.08 8.70
C SER A 45 9.86 -3.98 9.98
N GLY A 46 8.67 -4.57 9.98
CA GLY A 46 7.79 -4.56 11.15
C GLY A 46 7.07 -3.24 11.41
N LEU A 47 6.98 -2.35 10.42
CA LEU A 47 6.21 -1.10 10.52
C LEU A 47 4.76 -1.39 10.96
N GLN A 48 4.37 -0.76 12.07
CA GLN A 48 3.03 -0.90 12.69
C GLN A 48 2.07 0.20 12.26
N GLU A 49 2.59 1.32 11.80
CA GLU A 49 1.84 2.53 11.49
C GLU A 49 2.34 3.11 10.19
N PHE A 50 1.42 3.61 9.37
CA PHE A 50 1.69 4.16 8.05
C PHE A 50 1.23 5.60 7.99
N ASP A 51 2.10 6.48 7.51
CA ASP A 51 1.69 7.85 7.15
C ASP A 51 0.91 7.87 5.83
N GLU A 52 0.41 9.05 5.47
CA GLU A 52 -0.37 9.25 4.24
C GLU A 52 0.41 8.90 2.97
N ALA A 53 1.71 9.22 2.91
CA ALA A 53 2.54 8.95 1.75
C ALA A 53 2.82 7.45 1.59
N GLN A 54 3.07 6.75 2.71
CA GLN A 54 3.24 5.31 2.75
C GLN A 54 1.96 4.59 2.36
N MET A 55 0.81 5.05 2.85
CA MET A 55 -0.49 4.52 2.45
C MET A 55 -0.79 4.75 0.96
N ALA A 56 -0.46 5.92 0.42
CA ALA A 56 -0.62 6.18 -1.02
C ALA A 56 0.21 5.20 -1.87
N GLN A 57 1.44 4.89 -1.46
CA GLN A 57 2.26 3.88 -2.12
C GLN A 57 1.67 2.46 -2.00
N LEU A 58 1.17 2.08 -0.83
CA LEU A 58 0.49 0.79 -0.64
C LEU A 58 -0.77 0.67 -1.50
N ARG A 59 -1.57 1.75 -1.61
CA ARG A 59 -2.76 1.80 -2.49
C ARG A 59 -2.38 1.66 -3.96
N ALA A 60 -1.36 2.37 -4.42
CA ALA A 60 -0.89 2.26 -5.80
C ALA A 60 -0.39 0.85 -6.13
N MET A 61 0.33 0.23 -5.19
CA MET A 61 0.77 -1.17 -5.31
C MET A 61 -0.41 -2.14 -5.31
N ASN A 62 -1.39 -1.91 -4.43
CA ASN A 62 -2.63 -2.68 -4.33
C ASN A 62 -3.40 -2.68 -5.64
N GLN A 63 -3.58 -1.51 -6.25
CA GLN A 63 -4.25 -1.35 -7.54
C GLN A 63 -3.46 -2.01 -8.68
N HIS A 64 -2.13 -1.83 -8.74
CA HIS A 64 -1.29 -2.42 -9.78
C HIS A 64 -1.45 -3.94 -9.83
N TYR A 65 -1.35 -4.62 -8.70
CA TYR A 65 -1.55 -6.08 -8.65
C TYR A 65 -3.01 -6.51 -8.84
N PHE A 66 -3.98 -5.67 -8.48
CA PHE A 66 -5.39 -5.95 -8.73
C PHE A 66 -5.71 -5.92 -10.23
N GLN A 67 -5.07 -5.04 -10.98
CA GLN A 67 -5.17 -4.96 -12.45
C GLN A 67 -4.37 -6.05 -13.19
N GLY A 68 -3.73 -6.98 -12.47
CA GLY A 68 -2.91 -8.05 -13.07
C GLY A 68 -1.49 -7.62 -13.43
N GLY A 69 -1.04 -6.45 -12.98
CA GLY A 69 0.32 -5.97 -13.20
C GLY A 69 1.36 -6.87 -12.54
N SER A 70 2.49 -7.03 -13.22
CA SER A 70 3.63 -7.83 -12.78
C SER A 70 4.55 -7.05 -11.84
N ARG A 71 5.38 -7.78 -11.06
CA ARG A 71 6.40 -7.16 -10.21
C ARG A 71 7.42 -6.34 -11.01
N ILE A 72 7.78 -6.79 -12.22
CA ILE A 72 8.76 -6.10 -13.08
C ILE A 72 8.23 -4.72 -13.47
N GLU A 73 6.99 -4.66 -13.97
CA GLU A 73 6.34 -3.38 -14.34
C GLU A 73 6.22 -2.44 -13.15
N LEU A 74 5.94 -2.97 -11.94
CA LEU A 74 5.89 -2.16 -10.74
C LEU A 74 7.26 -1.54 -10.43
N LEU A 75 8.33 -2.35 -10.46
CA LEU A 75 9.69 -1.86 -10.21
C LEU A 75 10.11 -0.79 -11.24
N GLU A 76 9.70 -0.93 -12.50
CA GLU A 76 9.93 0.08 -13.52
C GLU A 76 9.17 1.38 -13.23
N LYS A 77 7.89 1.30 -12.84
CA LYS A 77 7.11 2.47 -12.41
C LYS A 77 7.76 3.16 -11.21
N MET A 78 8.22 2.39 -10.23
CA MET A 78 8.85 2.89 -9.00
C MET A 78 10.14 3.68 -9.22
N ARG A 79 10.78 3.58 -10.40
CA ARG A 79 11.91 4.45 -10.76
C ARG A 79 11.53 5.92 -10.86
N ASN A 80 10.25 6.22 -11.13
CA ASN A 80 9.73 7.58 -11.07
C ASN A 80 9.30 7.90 -9.62
N PRO A 81 9.88 8.91 -8.95
CA PRO A 81 9.52 9.26 -7.57
C PRO A 81 8.03 9.58 -7.36
N LYS A 82 7.30 9.92 -8.41
CA LYS A 82 5.87 10.28 -8.37
C LYS A 82 4.95 9.16 -8.86
N TRP A 83 5.44 7.93 -8.97
CA TRP A 83 4.69 6.79 -9.54
C TRP A 83 3.36 6.48 -8.83
N TYR A 84 3.26 6.84 -7.55
CA TYR A 84 2.08 6.63 -6.70
C TYR A 84 1.23 7.91 -6.51
N GLN A 85 1.63 9.03 -7.14
CA GLN A 85 0.95 10.33 -7.04
C GLN A 85 -0.04 10.59 -8.18
N SER A 86 -0.08 9.74 -9.21
CA SER A 86 -1.04 9.86 -10.31
C SER A 86 -2.28 9.01 -10.04
N PRO A 87 -3.45 9.63 -9.79
CA PRO A 87 -4.71 8.94 -9.98
C PRO A 87 -4.88 8.79 -11.50
N ASN A 88 -5.00 7.56 -11.99
CA ASN A 88 -5.77 7.35 -13.21
C ASN A 88 -7.25 7.34 -12.84
#